data_AF-A0A5N6UB00-F1
#
_entry.id   AF-A0A5N6UB00-F1
#
_cell.length_a   1.000
_cell.length_b   1.000
_cell.length_c   1.000
_cell.angle_alpha   90.00
_cell.angle_beta   90.00
_cell.angle_gamma   90.00
#
_symmetry.space_group_name_H-M   'P 1'
#
loop_
_entity.id
_entity.type
_entity.pdbx_description
1 polymer ?
#
loop_
_entity_poly.entity_id
_entity_poly.type
_entity_poly.pdbx_seq_one_letter_code
_entity_poly.pdbx_strand_id
1 'polypeptide(L)'
;MCENFGAKHYQCQLLLEKHGWTEPKSLELHSWCRVVLNCPDNLSPLLAAVQEEKRRHILNTCANIRHSAVHRLPQDSESIFRSLDAGIGLAKMHRDATVVQHIQNLRSDFQVIIKNTWSRKHALQDKLQTRLEQISTEHARLKQAAMQDAKTEVDNCFREAGARLANCVNAMSHKMASAAEAIPDSDNFSEPDIDKILLEAEKTCIVPFTGLPG
;
A
#
# COMPACT_ATOMS: atom_id res chain seq x y z
N MET A 1 -26.38 20.55 -34.98
CA MET A 1 -26.83 19.43 -34.10
C MET A 1 -27.96 19.88 -33.18
N CYS A 2 -27.79 20.93 -32.35
CA CYS A 2 -28.87 21.46 -31.49
C CYS A 2 -30.06 22.05 -32.28
N GLU A 3 -29.81 22.68 -33.42
CA GLU A 3 -30.88 23.20 -34.30
C GLU A 3 -31.76 22.07 -34.84
N ASN A 4 -31.14 21.05 -35.45
CA ASN A 4 -31.85 19.85 -35.92
C ASN A 4 -32.55 19.09 -34.78
N PHE A 5 -31.98 19.12 -33.57
CA PHE A 5 -32.59 18.53 -32.39
C PHE A 5 -33.85 19.30 -32.02
N GLY A 6 -33.75 20.61 -31.76
CA GLY A 6 -34.89 21.39 -31.32
C GLY A 6 -35.96 21.61 -32.40
N ALA A 7 -35.61 21.57 -33.69
CA ALA A 7 -36.58 21.53 -34.79
C ALA A 7 -37.49 20.28 -34.73
N LYS A 8 -37.00 19.15 -34.20
CA LYS A 8 -37.80 17.93 -33.95
C LYS A 8 -38.71 18.08 -32.71
N HIS A 9 -38.59 19.18 -31.97
CA HIS A 9 -39.38 19.50 -30.78
C HIS A 9 -40.12 20.83 -30.90
N TYR A 10 -40.75 21.10 -32.05
CA TYR A 10 -41.59 22.29 -32.27
C TYR A 10 -42.68 22.47 -31.19
N GLN A 11 -43.14 21.38 -30.59
CA GLN A 11 -44.13 21.44 -29.51
C GLN A 11 -43.60 22.07 -28.21
N CYS A 12 -42.28 22.27 -28.09
CA CYS A 12 -41.66 23.05 -27.01
C CYS A 12 -41.56 24.55 -27.33
N GLN A 13 -42.06 25.03 -28.48
CA GLN A 13 -41.99 26.44 -28.91
C GLN A 13 -42.51 27.42 -27.85
N LEU A 14 -43.67 27.13 -27.25
CA LEU A 14 -44.25 27.97 -26.19
C LEU A 14 -43.33 28.09 -24.96
N LEU A 15 -42.59 27.02 -24.64
CA LEU A 15 -41.61 27.04 -23.56
C LEU A 15 -40.38 27.88 -23.95
N LEU A 16 -39.91 27.77 -25.19
CA LEU A 16 -38.83 28.60 -25.70
C LEU A 16 -39.20 30.08 -25.64
N GLU A 17 -40.39 30.44 -26.12
CA GLU A 17 -40.92 31.82 -26.10
C GLU A 17 -41.04 32.36 -24.67
N LYS A 18 -41.57 31.56 -23.74
CA LYS A 18 -41.66 31.92 -22.32
C LYS A 18 -40.29 32.24 -21.69
N HIS A 19 -39.23 31.56 -22.14
CA HIS A 19 -37.88 31.78 -21.67
C HIS A 19 -37.08 32.78 -22.52
N GLY A 20 -37.70 33.40 -23.53
CA GLY A 20 -37.04 34.36 -24.43
C GLY A 20 -36.02 33.71 -25.37
N TRP A 21 -36.07 32.38 -25.57
CA TRP A 21 -35.20 31.66 -26.49
C TRP A 21 -35.79 31.73 -27.89
N THR A 22 -35.22 32.59 -28.72
CA THR A 22 -35.72 32.86 -30.08
C THR A 22 -35.42 31.73 -31.07
N GLU A 23 -34.36 30.95 -30.84
CA GLU A 23 -33.93 29.90 -31.77
C GLU A 23 -33.51 28.62 -31.03
N PRO A 24 -33.76 27.43 -31.60
CA PRO A 24 -33.41 26.17 -30.96
C PRO A 24 -31.91 25.96 -30.70
N LYS A 25 -31.06 26.60 -31.50
CA LYS A 25 -29.60 26.58 -31.36
C LYS A 25 -29.09 27.38 -30.16
N SER A 26 -29.93 28.25 -29.56
CA SER A 26 -29.58 29.00 -28.34
C SER A 26 -29.53 28.12 -27.09
N LEU A 27 -29.96 26.86 -27.20
CA LEU A 27 -29.89 25.86 -26.15
C LEU A 27 -28.87 24.79 -26.49
N GLU A 28 -28.11 24.41 -25.47
CA GLU A 28 -27.27 23.24 -25.54
C GLU A 28 -28.09 21.94 -25.41
N LEU A 29 -27.55 20.85 -25.94
CA LEU A 29 -28.22 19.54 -25.97
C LEU A 29 -28.60 19.01 -24.56
N HIS A 30 -27.75 19.27 -23.56
CA HIS A 30 -28.04 18.86 -22.18
C HIS A 30 -29.20 19.67 -21.58
N SER A 31 -29.34 20.96 -21.94
CA SER A 31 -30.47 21.81 -21.55
C SER A 31 -31.76 21.37 -22.23
N TRP A 32 -31.67 20.97 -23.50
CA TRP A 32 -32.80 20.38 -24.23
C TRP A 32 -33.40 19.16 -23.53
N CYS A 33 -32.57 18.30 -22.92
CA CYS A 33 -33.07 17.16 -22.15
C CYS A 33 -33.96 17.61 -20.97
N ARG A 34 -33.62 18.72 -20.30
CA ARG A 34 -34.42 19.31 -19.21
C ARG A 34 -35.70 19.95 -19.72
N VAL A 35 -35.63 20.66 -20.85
CA VAL A 35 -36.82 21.25 -21.51
C VAL A 35 -37.84 20.17 -21.82
N VAL A 36 -37.40 19.06 -22.43
CA VAL A 36 -38.29 17.93 -22.77
C VAL A 36 -38.87 17.26 -21.52
N LEU A 37 -38.09 17.10 -20.45
CA LEU A 37 -38.58 16.55 -19.18
C LEU A 37 -39.69 17.39 -18.55
N ASN A 38 -39.66 18.72 -18.74
CA ASN A 38 -40.62 19.66 -18.15
C ASN A 38 -41.86 19.89 -19.03
N CYS A 39 -41.99 19.21 -20.18
CA CYS A 39 -43.14 19.27 -21.08
C CYS A 39 -43.74 17.87 -21.36
N PRO A 40 -44.33 17.19 -20.35
CA PRO A 40 -44.88 15.84 -20.54
C PRO A 40 -46.12 15.82 -21.45
N ASP A 41 -46.96 16.85 -21.39
CA ASP A 41 -48.27 16.88 -22.07
C ASP A 41 -48.17 17.16 -23.58
N ASN A 42 -47.02 17.65 -24.03
CA ASN A 42 -46.74 17.99 -25.42
C ASN A 42 -45.43 17.33 -25.85
N LEU A 43 -45.38 15.99 -25.86
CA LEU A 43 -44.24 15.25 -26.39
C LEU A 43 -44.41 15.00 -27.88
N SER A 44 -43.31 15.09 -28.65
CA SER A 44 -43.37 14.68 -30.05
C SER A 44 -43.71 13.19 -30.14
N PRO A 45 -44.39 12.73 -31.21
CA PRO A 45 -44.72 11.32 -31.41
C PRO A 45 -43.49 10.40 -31.32
N LEU A 46 -42.34 10.93 -31.73
CA LEU A 46 -41.03 10.28 -31.69
C LEU A 46 -40.57 9.98 -30.25
N LEU A 47 -40.83 10.87 -29.29
CA LEU A 47 -40.52 10.65 -27.88
C LEU A 47 -41.62 9.86 -27.16
N ALA A 48 -42.88 10.05 -27.56
CA ALA A 48 -44.03 9.37 -26.98
C ALA A 48 -43.98 7.85 -27.21
N ALA A 49 -43.33 7.39 -28.29
CA ALA A 49 -43.14 5.98 -28.60
C ALA A 49 -42.27 5.21 -27.59
N VAL A 50 -41.49 5.91 -26.74
CA VAL A 50 -40.70 5.28 -25.69
C VAL A 50 -41.45 5.32 -24.36
N GLN A 51 -41.46 4.21 -23.63
CA GLN A 51 -42.05 4.11 -22.30
C GLN A 51 -41.55 5.24 -21.39
N GLU A 52 -42.47 5.89 -20.69
CA GLU A 52 -42.21 7.11 -19.92
C GLU A 52 -41.05 6.98 -18.93
N GLU A 53 -41.01 5.92 -18.13
CA GLU A 53 -39.96 5.70 -17.14
C GLU A 53 -38.57 5.61 -17.79
N LYS A 54 -38.47 4.82 -18.87
CA LYS A 54 -37.24 4.69 -19.65
C LYS A 54 -36.82 6.01 -20.29
N ARG A 55 -37.78 6.76 -20.84
CA ARG A 55 -37.54 8.08 -21.42
C ARG A 55 -37.04 9.08 -20.36
N ARG A 56 -37.68 9.15 -19.20
CA ARG A 56 -37.27 10.01 -18.07
C ARG A 56 -35.86 9.66 -17.61
N HIS A 57 -35.56 8.37 -17.46
CA HIS A 57 -34.22 7.92 -17.09
C HIS A 57 -33.14 8.37 -18.09
N ILE A 58 -33.39 8.19 -19.40
CA ILE A 58 -32.48 8.64 -20.47
C ILE A 58 -32.26 10.14 -20.40
N LEU A 59 -33.34 10.93 -20.38
CA LEU A 59 -33.26 12.39 -20.39
C LEU A 59 -32.58 12.94 -19.13
N ASN A 60 -32.89 12.41 -17.94
CA ASN A 60 -32.26 12.81 -16.69
C ASN A 60 -30.76 12.51 -16.71
N THR A 61 -30.39 11.32 -17.17
CA THR A 61 -28.98 10.92 -17.26
C THR A 61 -28.23 11.84 -18.22
N CYS A 62 -28.74 12.05 -19.44
CA CYS A 62 -28.13 12.94 -20.42
C CYS A 62 -28.06 14.41 -19.95
N ALA A 63 -29.06 14.90 -19.23
CA ALA A 63 -29.08 16.26 -18.67
C ALA A 63 -27.98 16.50 -17.61
N ASN A 64 -27.47 15.42 -17.00
CA ASN A 64 -26.47 15.49 -15.93
C ASN A 64 -25.05 15.17 -16.41
N ILE A 65 -24.85 14.64 -17.62
CA ILE A 65 -23.51 14.33 -18.17
C ILE A 65 -22.59 15.56 -18.12
N ARG A 66 -23.09 16.72 -18.58
CA ARG A 66 -22.29 17.97 -18.54
C ARG A 66 -21.95 18.36 -17.12
N HIS A 67 -22.88 18.26 -16.17
CA HIS A 67 -22.63 18.61 -14.78
C HIS A 67 -21.50 17.73 -14.21
N SER A 68 -21.58 16.41 -14.40
CA SER A 68 -20.52 15.49 -13.98
C SER A 68 -19.17 15.81 -14.62
N ALA A 69 -19.14 16.14 -15.91
CA ALA A 69 -17.92 16.47 -16.63
C ALA A 69 -17.30 17.81 -16.20
N VAL A 70 -18.10 18.88 -16.12
CA VAL A 70 -17.65 20.24 -15.77
C VAL A 70 -17.12 20.31 -14.35
N HIS A 71 -17.81 19.67 -13.41
CA HIS A 71 -17.39 19.63 -12.01
C HIS A 71 -16.42 18.50 -11.71
N ARG A 72 -16.01 17.72 -12.72
CA ARG A 72 -15.08 16.59 -12.61
C ARG A 72 -15.48 15.65 -11.47
N LEU A 73 -16.78 15.37 -11.35
CA LEU A 73 -17.28 14.49 -10.31
C LEU A 73 -16.65 13.09 -10.49
N PRO A 74 -16.21 12.43 -9.42
CA PRO A 74 -15.74 11.06 -9.51
C PRO A 74 -16.80 10.17 -10.18
N GLN A 75 -16.40 9.38 -11.17
CA GLN A 75 -17.27 8.44 -11.86
C GLN A 75 -16.61 7.06 -11.84
N ASP A 76 -17.36 6.06 -11.42
CA ASP A 76 -16.99 4.67 -11.66
C ASP A 76 -17.30 4.27 -13.11
N SER A 77 -16.77 3.11 -13.52
CA SER A 77 -16.99 2.58 -14.86
C SER A 77 -18.48 2.37 -15.17
N GLU A 78 -19.27 1.98 -14.16
CA GLU A 78 -20.70 1.73 -14.33
C GLU A 78 -21.46 3.02 -14.66
N SER A 79 -21.16 4.12 -13.97
CA SER A 79 -21.73 5.45 -14.20
C SER A 79 -21.42 5.97 -15.60
N ILE A 80 -20.20 5.72 -16.09
CA ILE A 80 -19.80 6.07 -17.45
C ILE A 80 -20.61 5.24 -18.45
N PHE A 81 -20.75 3.92 -18.25
CA PHE A 81 -21.57 3.08 -19.12
C PHE A 81 -23.04 3.48 -19.12
N ARG A 82 -23.62 3.80 -17.96
CA ARG A 82 -24.99 4.35 -17.88
C ARG A 82 -25.14 5.64 -18.70
N SER A 83 -24.14 6.52 -18.65
CA SER A 83 -24.14 7.76 -19.43
C SER A 83 -24.07 7.49 -20.94
N LEU A 84 -23.24 6.54 -21.37
CA LEU A 84 -23.13 6.12 -22.77
C LEU A 84 -24.41 5.43 -23.25
N ASP A 85 -24.99 4.54 -22.45
CA ASP A 85 -26.24 3.84 -22.77
C ASP A 85 -27.42 4.81 -22.85
N ALA A 86 -27.48 5.82 -21.98
CA ALA A 86 -28.43 6.92 -22.07
C ALA A 86 -28.21 7.74 -23.35
N GLY A 87 -26.96 8.06 -23.71
CA GLY A 87 -26.63 8.75 -24.96
C GLY A 87 -27.07 7.97 -26.20
N ILE A 88 -26.85 6.66 -26.23
CA ILE A 88 -27.36 5.76 -27.27
C ILE A 88 -28.90 5.79 -27.29
N GLY A 89 -29.53 5.72 -26.13
CA GLY A 89 -30.98 5.79 -25.98
C GLY A 89 -31.56 7.09 -26.55
N LEU A 90 -30.94 8.23 -26.22
CA LEU A 90 -31.32 9.53 -26.73
C LEU A 90 -31.14 9.61 -28.25
N ALA A 91 -30.02 9.14 -28.79
CA ALA A 91 -29.79 9.13 -30.24
C ALA A 91 -30.78 8.22 -30.99
N LYS A 92 -31.12 7.05 -30.42
CA LYS A 92 -32.14 6.14 -30.95
C LYS A 92 -33.52 6.78 -30.97
N MET A 93 -33.90 7.46 -29.89
CA MET A 93 -35.15 8.24 -29.85
C MET A 93 -35.20 9.20 -31.03
N HIS A 94 -34.12 9.92 -31.30
CA HIS A 94 -34.02 10.90 -32.39
C HIS A 94 -33.80 10.31 -33.79
N ARG A 95 -33.76 8.98 -33.90
CA ARG A 95 -33.47 8.23 -35.13
C ARG A 95 -32.15 8.63 -35.78
N ASP A 96 -31.15 8.96 -34.97
CA ASP A 96 -29.82 9.34 -35.42
C ASP A 96 -28.87 8.14 -35.40
N ALA A 97 -28.91 7.34 -36.48
CA ALA A 97 -28.12 6.11 -36.59
C ALA A 97 -26.61 6.37 -36.57
N THR A 98 -26.16 7.49 -37.13
CA THR A 98 -24.75 7.89 -37.14
C THR A 98 -24.26 8.15 -35.73
N VAL A 99 -25.00 8.92 -34.92
CA VAL A 99 -24.63 9.18 -33.52
C VAL A 99 -24.70 7.90 -32.68
N VAL A 100 -25.71 7.05 -32.92
CA VAL A 100 -25.79 5.73 -32.25
C VAL A 100 -24.51 4.93 -32.48
N GLN A 101 -24.04 4.81 -33.72
CA GLN A 101 -22.84 4.05 -34.04
C GLN A 101 -21.60 4.66 -33.39
N HIS A 102 -21.46 5.99 -33.38
CA HIS A 102 -20.33 6.66 -32.73
C HIS A 102 -20.27 6.37 -31.23
N ILE A 103 -21.40 6.47 -30.52
CA ILE A 103 -21.44 6.22 -29.08
C ILE A 103 -21.24 4.73 -28.78
N GLN A 104 -21.73 3.83 -29.65
CA GLN A 104 -21.47 2.39 -29.53
C GLN A 104 -19.97 2.06 -29.69
N ASN A 105 -19.28 2.68 -30.63
CA ASN A 105 -17.83 2.52 -30.79
C ASN A 105 -17.10 3.02 -29.54
N LEU A 106 -17.44 4.22 -29.05
CA LEU A 106 -16.88 4.77 -27.82
C LEU A 106 -17.09 3.85 -26.61
N ARG A 107 -18.28 3.24 -26.50
CA ARG A 107 -18.58 2.25 -25.46
C ARG A 107 -17.68 1.02 -25.55
N SER A 108 -17.47 0.50 -26.75
CA SER A 108 -16.55 -0.63 -26.98
C SER A 108 -15.11 -0.28 -26.62
N ASP A 109 -14.65 0.92 -26.98
CA ASP A 109 -13.30 1.39 -26.64
C ASP A 109 -13.12 1.50 -25.11
N PHE A 110 -14.12 2.04 -24.41
CA PHE A 110 -14.12 2.10 -22.95
C PHE A 110 -14.07 0.70 -22.30
N GLN A 111 -14.80 -0.27 -22.86
CA GLN A 111 -14.75 -1.67 -22.37
C GLN A 111 -13.35 -2.26 -22.51
N VAL A 112 -12.68 -2.03 -23.65
CA VAL A 112 -11.31 -2.48 -23.88
C VAL A 112 -10.34 -1.82 -22.90
N ILE A 113 -10.45 -0.50 -22.69
CA ILE A 113 -9.61 0.25 -21.74
C ILE A 113 -9.76 -0.28 -20.32
N ILE A 114 -11.01 -0.50 -19.88
CA ILE A 114 -11.30 -1.03 -18.54
C ILE A 114 -10.70 -2.42 -18.37
N LYS A 115 -10.92 -3.31 -19.34
CA LYS A 115 -10.36 -4.67 -19.31
C LYS A 115 -8.83 -4.66 -19.23
N ASN A 116 -8.18 -3.88 -20.10
CA ASN A 116 -6.72 -3.77 -20.12
C ASN A 116 -6.17 -3.19 -18.81
N THR A 117 -6.87 -2.21 -18.24
CA THR A 117 -6.49 -1.61 -16.95
C THR A 117 -6.60 -2.61 -15.81
N TRP A 118 -7.66 -3.40 -15.77
CA TRP A 118 -7.85 -4.47 -14.79
C TRP A 118 -6.78 -5.57 -14.91
N SER A 119 -6.51 -6.05 -16.13
CA SER A 119 -5.47 -7.05 -16.36
C SER A 119 -4.09 -6.53 -15.93
N ARG A 120 -3.76 -5.27 -16.23
CA ARG A 120 -2.51 -4.65 -15.81
C ARG A 120 -2.43 -4.50 -14.29
N LYS A 121 -3.53 -4.11 -13.63
CA LYS A 121 -3.61 -4.04 -12.16
C LYS A 121 -3.31 -5.40 -11.55
N HIS A 122 -3.94 -6.47 -12.02
CA HIS A 122 -3.70 -7.82 -11.52
C HIS A 122 -2.26 -8.26 -11.72
N ALA A 123 -1.70 -8.09 -12.92
CA ALA A 123 -0.30 -8.44 -13.18
C ALA A 123 0.69 -7.70 -12.25
N LEU A 124 0.38 -6.43 -11.91
CA LEU A 124 1.19 -5.66 -10.96
C LEU A 124 1.01 -6.16 -9.52
N GLN A 125 -0.20 -6.56 -9.13
CA GLN A 125 -0.47 -7.15 -7.81
C GLN A 125 0.28 -8.48 -7.65
N ASP A 126 0.25 -9.34 -8.67
CA ASP A 126 0.96 -10.62 -8.64
C ASP A 126 2.47 -10.41 -8.55
N LYS A 127 3.02 -9.48 -9.34
CA LYS A 127 4.45 -9.11 -9.28
C LYS A 127 4.84 -8.55 -7.92
N LEU A 128 3.96 -7.75 -7.30
CA LEU A 128 4.19 -7.23 -5.95
C LEU A 128 4.22 -8.37 -4.94
N GLN A 129 3.27 -9.29 -5.00
CA GLN A 129 3.18 -10.45 -4.13
C GLN A 129 4.44 -11.31 -4.21
N THR A 130 4.89 -11.67 -5.43
CA THR A 130 6.14 -12.42 -5.62
C THR A 130 7.35 -11.71 -5.03
N ARG A 131 7.44 -10.38 -5.17
CA ARG A 131 8.55 -9.61 -4.58
C ARG A 131 8.52 -9.62 -3.06
N LEU A 132 7.34 -9.52 -2.45
CA LEU A 132 7.20 -9.59 -1.00
C LEU A 132 7.61 -10.96 -0.46
N GLU A 133 7.24 -12.04 -1.15
CA GLU A 133 7.65 -13.40 -0.81
C GLU A 133 9.17 -13.60 -0.90
N GLN A 134 9.79 -13.08 -1.97
CA GLN A 134 11.25 -13.10 -2.14
C GLN A 134 11.96 -12.35 -1.01
N ILE A 135 11.49 -11.15 -0.67
CA ILE A 135 12.04 -10.35 0.44
C ILE A 135 11.89 -11.10 1.76
N SER A 136 10.72 -11.68 2.04
CA SER A 136 10.48 -12.43 3.27
C SER A 136 11.40 -13.65 3.38
N THR A 137 11.58 -14.38 2.28
CA THR A 137 12.46 -15.55 2.20
C THR A 137 13.91 -15.17 2.45
N GLU A 138 14.40 -14.13 1.77
CA GLU A 138 15.77 -13.68 1.93
C GLU A 138 16.03 -13.11 3.32
N HIS A 139 15.08 -12.37 3.87
CA HIS A 139 15.16 -11.88 5.25
C HIS A 139 15.27 -13.03 6.26
N ALA A 140 14.48 -14.10 6.10
CA ALA A 140 14.57 -15.28 6.95
C ALA A 140 15.93 -15.99 6.82
N ARG A 141 16.44 -16.14 5.58
CA ARG A 141 17.75 -16.74 5.31
C ARG A 141 18.88 -15.95 5.95
N LEU A 142 18.90 -14.64 5.77
CA LEU A 142 19.91 -13.75 6.35
C LEU A 142 19.87 -13.78 7.87
N LYS A 143 18.66 -13.77 8.46
CA LYS A 143 18.49 -13.88 9.91
C LYS A 143 19.06 -15.19 10.46
N GLN A 144 18.79 -16.32 9.79
CA GLN A 144 19.31 -17.63 10.20
C GLN A 144 20.84 -17.69 10.07
N ALA A 145 21.40 -17.18 8.97
CA ALA A 145 22.85 -17.12 8.79
C ALA A 145 23.52 -16.30 9.89
N ALA A 146 23.03 -15.09 10.17
CA ALA A 146 23.57 -14.24 11.23
C ALA A 146 23.49 -14.89 12.62
N MET A 147 22.41 -15.63 12.91
CA MET A 147 22.29 -16.38 14.17
C MET A 147 23.32 -17.51 14.27
N GLN A 148 23.57 -18.24 13.17
CA GLN A 148 24.54 -19.32 13.14
C GLN A 148 25.99 -18.80 13.24
N ASP A 149 26.29 -17.68 12.57
CA ASP A 149 27.58 -17.01 12.65
C ASP A 149 27.86 -16.53 14.08
N ALA A 150 26.89 -15.85 14.70
CA ALA A 150 27.00 -15.40 16.09
C ALA A 150 27.21 -16.57 17.06
N LYS A 151 26.51 -17.69 16.87
CA LYS A 151 26.70 -18.90 17.67
C LYS A 151 28.10 -19.48 17.51
N THR A 152 28.58 -19.58 16.28
CA THR A 152 29.91 -20.14 15.96
C THR A 152 31.01 -19.27 16.58
N GLU A 153 30.86 -17.96 16.54
CA GLU A 153 31.81 -17.02 17.15
C GLU A 153 31.86 -17.17 18.67
N VAL A 154 30.70 -17.30 19.32
CA VAL A 154 30.61 -17.56 20.77
C VAL A 154 31.28 -18.89 21.13
N ASP A 155 31.00 -19.96 20.37
CA ASP A 155 31.60 -21.29 20.60
C ASP A 155 33.13 -21.25 20.44
N ASN A 156 33.63 -20.51 19.45
CA ASN A 156 35.07 -20.30 19.24
C ASN A 156 35.70 -19.54 20.43
N CYS A 157 35.06 -18.46 20.89
CA CYS A 157 35.52 -17.69 22.04
C CYS A 157 35.59 -18.55 23.32
N PHE A 158 34.57 -19.38 23.58
CA PHE A 158 34.58 -20.30 24.72
C PHE A 158 35.72 -21.32 24.62
N ARG A 159 35.95 -21.89 23.43
CA ARG A 159 37.03 -22.86 23.21
C ARG A 159 38.40 -22.22 23.44
N GLU A 160 38.62 -21.01 22.94
CA GLU A 160 39.88 -20.28 23.15
C GLU A 160 40.11 -19.92 24.61
N ALA A 161 39.08 -19.41 25.31
CA ALA A 161 39.16 -19.11 26.73
C ALA A 161 39.46 -20.36 27.56
N GLY A 162 38.80 -21.48 27.25
CA GLY A 162 39.05 -22.77 27.89
C GLY A 162 40.48 -23.28 27.67
N ALA A 163 41.00 -23.18 26.45
CA ALA A 163 42.39 -23.54 26.15
C ALA A 163 43.40 -22.69 26.91
N ARG A 164 43.18 -21.37 27.01
CA ARG A 164 44.02 -20.47 27.81
C ARG A 164 44.00 -20.84 29.29
N LEU A 165 42.83 -21.12 29.85
CA LEU A 165 42.69 -21.52 31.25
C LEU A 165 43.42 -22.84 31.53
N ALA A 166 43.26 -23.85 30.67
CA ALA A 166 43.96 -25.13 30.81
C ALA A 166 45.49 -24.96 30.78
N ASN A 167 46.01 -24.11 29.88
CA ASN A 167 47.43 -23.79 29.83
C ASN A 167 47.94 -23.12 31.12
N CYS A 168 47.16 -22.19 31.69
CA CYS A 168 47.50 -21.57 32.98
C CYS A 168 47.55 -22.60 34.11
N VAL A 169 46.55 -23.48 34.22
CA VAL A 169 46.51 -24.54 35.23
C VAL A 169 47.70 -25.48 35.10
N ASN A 170 47.99 -25.94 33.89
CA ASN A 170 49.13 -26.83 33.64
C ASN A 170 50.47 -26.15 34.01
N ALA A 171 50.65 -24.87 33.66
CA ALA A 171 51.84 -24.11 34.02
C ALA A 171 51.99 -23.95 35.55
N MET A 172 50.89 -23.72 36.28
CA MET A 172 50.92 -23.68 37.75
C MET A 172 51.28 -25.04 38.34
N SER A 173 50.66 -26.13 37.87
CA SER A 173 50.98 -27.49 38.32
C SER A 173 52.45 -27.84 38.13
N HIS A 174 53.04 -27.48 36.97
CA HIS A 174 54.47 -27.66 36.75
C HIS A 174 55.33 -26.82 37.70
N LYS A 175 54.97 -25.55 37.94
CA LYS A 175 55.68 -24.71 38.91
C LYS A 175 55.58 -25.23 40.34
N MET A 176 54.42 -25.77 40.74
CA MET A 176 54.23 -26.36 42.07
C MET A 176 55.00 -27.67 42.22
N ALA A 177 55.04 -28.51 41.18
CA ALA A 177 55.87 -29.71 41.17
C ALA A 177 57.36 -29.38 41.30
N SER A 178 57.86 -28.40 40.53
CA SER A 178 59.25 -27.94 40.65
C SER A 178 59.54 -27.25 41.98
N ALA A 179 58.57 -26.54 42.58
CA ALA A 179 58.74 -25.95 43.91
C ALA A 179 58.78 -27.02 45.01
N ALA A 180 58.04 -28.12 44.86
CA ALA A 180 58.08 -29.26 45.77
C ALA A 180 59.40 -30.04 45.68
N GLU A 181 60.00 -30.16 44.48
CA GLU A 181 61.33 -30.75 44.26
C GLU A 181 62.49 -29.83 44.71
N ALA A 182 62.25 -28.51 44.79
CA ALA A 182 63.21 -27.53 45.28
C ALA A 182 63.14 -27.29 46.80
N ILE A 183 62.25 -27.99 47.53
CA ILE A 183 62.35 -28.06 48.99
C ILE A 183 63.58 -28.92 49.29
N PRO A 184 64.65 -28.36 49.89
CA PRO A 184 65.75 -29.19 50.35
C PRO A 184 65.20 -30.12 51.44
N ASP A 185 65.62 -31.38 51.43
CA ASP A 185 65.69 -32.21 52.64
C ASP A 185 66.59 -31.49 53.65
N SER A 186 65.99 -30.51 54.32
CA SER A 186 66.52 -29.84 55.49
C SER A 186 65.62 -30.33 56.61
N ASP A 187 66.03 -31.44 57.23
CA ASP A 187 65.65 -31.82 58.59
C ASP A 187 66.10 -30.73 59.58
N ASN A 188 65.46 -29.57 59.51
CA ASN A 188 65.52 -28.58 60.56
C ASN A 188 64.09 -28.14 60.87
N PHE A 189 63.40 -29.01 61.58
CA PHE A 189 62.22 -28.65 62.36
C PHE A 189 62.69 -27.77 63.52
N SER A 190 62.94 -26.49 63.24
CA SER A 190 62.90 -25.47 64.28
C SER A 190 61.47 -25.00 64.39
N GLU A 191 60.85 -25.32 65.52
CA GLU A 191 59.52 -24.87 65.93
C GLU A 191 59.40 -23.36 65.66
N PRO A 192 58.33 -22.88 65.01
CA PRO A 192 58.20 -21.47 64.72
C PRO A 192 58.08 -20.69 66.03
N ASP A 193 58.99 -19.74 66.24
CA ASP A 193 58.93 -18.79 67.35
C ASP A 193 57.72 -17.86 67.15
N ILE A 194 56.62 -18.22 67.81
CA ILE A 194 55.31 -17.56 67.73
C ILE A 194 55.42 -16.08 68.12
N ASP A 195 56.37 -15.73 69.00
CA ASP A 195 56.56 -14.35 69.47
C ASP A 195 57.09 -13.44 68.36
N LYS A 196 57.89 -13.98 67.43
CA LYS A 196 58.42 -13.22 66.29
C LYS A 196 57.37 -12.98 65.20
N ILE A 197 56.44 -13.91 65.02
CA ILE A 197 55.35 -13.81 64.03
C ILE A 197 54.29 -12.81 64.52
N LEU A 198 53.97 -12.82 65.81
CA LEU A 198 53.05 -11.84 66.41
C LEU A 198 53.60 -10.41 66.33
N LEU A 199 54.92 -10.21 66.54
CA LEU A 199 55.55 -8.88 66.47
C LEU A 199 55.58 -8.27 65.05
N GLU A 200 55.67 -9.11 64.01
CA GLU A 200 55.63 -8.68 62.60
C GLU A 200 54.19 -8.41 62.12
N ALA A 201 53.21 -9.18 62.59
CA ALA A 201 51.79 -8.97 62.31
C ALA A 201 51.26 -7.68 62.97
N GLU A 202 51.79 -7.28 64.12
CA GLU A 202 51.43 -6.02 64.78
C GLU A 202 51.98 -4.79 64.04
N LYS A 203 53.08 -4.94 63.29
CA LYS A 203 53.68 -3.86 62.46
C LYS A 203 52.97 -3.61 61.14
N THR A 204 52.16 -4.55 60.65
CA THR A 204 51.51 -4.48 59.33
C THR A 204 50.02 -4.13 59.41
N CYS A 205 49.56 -3.61 60.56
CA CYS A 205 48.22 -3.07 60.67
C CYS A 205 47.94 -1.93 59.67
N ILE A 206 46.94 -2.18 58.82
CA ILE A 206 46.03 -1.25 58.13
C ILE A 206 46.52 -0.68 56.79
N VAL A 207 45.88 -1.09 55.67
CA VAL A 207 44.81 -0.29 55.00
C VAL A 207 43.84 -1.19 54.22
N PRO A 208 42.50 -1.02 54.31
CA PRO A 208 41.54 -1.75 53.49
C PRO A 208 41.45 -1.14 52.08
N PHE A 209 41.53 -1.98 51.04
CA PHE A 209 41.18 -1.59 49.67
C PHE A 209 39.66 -1.47 49.55
N THR A 210 39.13 -0.27 49.81
CA THR A 210 37.84 0.19 49.27
C THR A 210 38.08 0.91 47.96
N GLY A 211 37.53 0.41 46.85
CA GLY A 211 37.39 1.22 45.62
C GLY A 211 37.43 0.42 44.32
N LEU A 212 36.29 -0.14 43.90
CA LEU A 212 36.00 -0.38 42.48
C LEU A 212 34.88 0.60 42.07
N PRO A 213 35.06 1.42 41.02
CA PRO A 213 33.96 2.21 40.48
C PRO A 213 33.07 1.34 39.58
N GLY A 214 31.75 1.53 39.71
CA GLY A 214 30.74 1.07 38.76
C GLY A 214 30.57 2.01 37.58
#